data_AF-A0A4P9UQL0-F1
#
_entry.id   AF-A0A4P9UQL0-F1
#
_cell.length_a   1.000
_cell.length_b   1.000
_cell.length_c   1.000
_cell.angle_alpha   90.00
_cell.angle_beta   90.00
_cell.angle_gamma   90.00
#
_symmetry.space_group_name_H-M   'P 1'
#
loop_
_entity.id
_entity.type
_entity.pdbx_description
1 polymer ?
#
loop_
_entity_poly.entity_id
_entity_poly.type
_entity_poly.pdbx_seq_one_letter_code
_entity_poly.pdbx_strand_id
1 'polypeptide(L)'
;MTLYERCNEPKGVKIDWEQRIRDLNGQPGAIPVYLCHQDKRIEGVVHAMPLPPEQAAQARRKAKQRARDKGRTASQKTLMLSGWVLIFTSLPEALLDTKSIAELYRVRWQVELVIKRLKSLLDIDRLRARKDSKLADLYLHGKLLFAAVTQKIAQRRFGRAATTMDGDRSITHWRLWRTIANEIKAGLTACFPKNKRFIDDHVKSLCERPRKRKLQGLPDRVLELIIEGRGGGVSLA
;
A
#
# COMPACT_ATOMS: atom_id res chain seq x y z
N MET A 1 -15.26 12.64 -10.81
CA MET A 1 -15.60 11.62 -11.81
C MET A 1 -17.08 11.33 -11.69
N THR A 2 -17.81 11.46 -12.79
CA THR A 2 -19.27 11.27 -12.84
C THR A 2 -19.56 10.27 -13.95
N LEU A 3 -20.44 9.31 -13.66
CA LEU A 3 -20.84 8.26 -14.58
C LEU A 3 -22.20 8.61 -15.18
N TYR A 4 -22.33 8.36 -16.47
CA TYR A 4 -23.48 8.71 -17.28
C TYR A 4 -24.01 7.46 -18.00
N GLU A 5 -25.30 7.44 -18.25
CA GLU A 5 -25.97 6.42 -19.05
C GLU A 5 -25.38 6.39 -20.47
N ARG A 6 -25.33 5.20 -21.05
CA ARG A 6 -24.94 5.00 -22.45
C ARG A 6 -26.09 5.40 -23.40
N CYS A 7 -26.34 6.70 -23.48
CA CYS A 7 -27.36 7.32 -24.33
C CYS A 7 -26.73 8.30 -25.33
N ASN A 8 -27.44 8.56 -26.43
CA ASN A 8 -27.04 9.50 -27.49
C ASN A 8 -27.34 10.97 -27.13
N GLU A 9 -27.72 11.26 -25.89
CA GLU A 9 -28.01 12.64 -25.49
C GLU A 9 -26.74 13.51 -25.39
N PRO A 10 -26.74 14.75 -25.91
CA PRO A 10 -25.55 15.61 -25.96
C PRO A 10 -25.00 15.99 -24.58
N LYS A 11 -25.88 16.15 -23.58
CA LYS A 11 -25.50 16.55 -22.22
C LYS A 11 -25.20 15.36 -21.29
N GLY A 12 -25.52 14.14 -21.74
CA GLY A 12 -25.42 12.90 -20.97
C GLY A 12 -26.40 12.85 -19.79
N VAL A 13 -27.13 11.74 -19.66
CA VAL A 13 -27.98 11.47 -18.48
C VAL A 13 -27.12 10.89 -17.36
N LYS A 14 -27.13 11.48 -16.17
CA LYS A 14 -26.43 10.90 -15.01
C LYS A 14 -27.07 9.56 -14.66
N ILE A 15 -26.24 8.58 -14.33
CA ILE A 15 -26.74 7.26 -13.99
C ILE A 15 -27.64 7.27 -12.74
N ASP A 16 -28.80 6.64 -12.85
CA ASP A 16 -29.66 6.38 -11.71
C ASP A 16 -29.26 5.07 -11.03
N TRP A 17 -28.30 5.17 -10.12
CA TRP A 17 -27.84 4.03 -9.33
C TRP A 17 -28.93 3.33 -8.53
N GLU A 18 -30.01 4.02 -8.13
CA GLU A 18 -31.07 3.37 -7.36
C GLU A 18 -31.87 2.44 -8.23
N GLN A 19 -32.31 2.94 -9.39
CA GLN A 19 -33.04 2.14 -10.34
C GLN A 19 -32.18 0.97 -10.84
N ARG A 20 -30.96 1.25 -11.31
CA ARG A 20 -30.08 0.21 -11.88
C ARG A 20 -29.79 -0.93 -10.91
N ILE A 21 -29.57 -0.63 -9.62
CA ILE A 21 -29.29 -1.66 -8.62
C ILE A 21 -30.55 -2.43 -8.23
N ARG A 22 -31.73 -1.80 -8.24
CA ARG A 22 -33.01 -2.51 -8.03
C ARG A 22 -33.29 -3.46 -9.18
N ASP A 23 -33.03 -3.04 -10.42
CA ASP A 23 -33.24 -3.86 -11.62
C ASP A 23 -32.41 -5.16 -11.60
N LEU A 24 -31.24 -5.13 -10.97
CA LEU A 24 -30.40 -6.31 -10.79
C LEU A 24 -31.00 -7.35 -9.83
N ASN A 25 -31.98 -6.98 -9.00
CA ASN A 25 -32.69 -7.85 -8.06
C ASN A 25 -31.75 -8.76 -7.21
N GLY A 26 -30.63 -8.20 -6.76
CA GLY A 26 -29.65 -8.94 -5.95
C GLY A 26 -28.77 -9.93 -6.73
N GLN A 27 -28.79 -9.90 -8.06
CA GLN A 27 -27.90 -10.68 -8.93
C GLN A 27 -26.71 -9.84 -9.42
N PRO A 28 -25.58 -10.48 -9.78
CA PRO A 28 -24.48 -9.79 -10.45
C PRO A 28 -24.93 -9.26 -11.81
N GLY A 29 -24.47 -8.06 -12.19
CA GLY A 29 -24.79 -7.50 -13.50
C GLY A 29 -23.81 -6.45 -13.99
N ALA A 30 -23.80 -6.27 -15.30
CA ALA A 30 -23.01 -5.27 -16.00
C ALA A 30 -23.91 -4.09 -16.40
N ILE A 31 -23.42 -2.87 -16.16
CA ILE A 31 -24.14 -1.64 -16.49
C ILE A 31 -23.23 -0.81 -17.42
N PRO A 32 -23.54 -0.75 -18.72
CA PRO A 32 -22.78 0.08 -19.66
C PRO A 32 -22.92 1.56 -19.31
N VAL A 33 -21.79 2.27 -19.27
CA VAL A 33 -21.74 3.66 -18.86
C VAL A 33 -20.72 4.45 -19.68
N TYR A 34 -20.83 5.76 -19.60
CA TYR A 34 -19.75 6.66 -19.95
C TYR A 34 -19.16 7.30 -18.70
N LEU A 35 -17.84 7.26 -18.61
CA LEU A 35 -17.07 8.05 -17.66
C LEU A 35 -16.67 9.36 -18.33
N CYS A 36 -17.22 10.47 -17.84
CA CYS A 36 -16.80 11.79 -18.28
C CYS A 36 -15.70 12.31 -17.35
N HIS A 37 -14.54 12.59 -17.91
CA HIS A 37 -13.45 13.26 -17.20
C HIS A 37 -12.89 14.37 -18.08
N GLN A 38 -12.98 15.61 -17.61
CA GLN A 38 -12.75 16.81 -18.44
C GLN A 38 -13.69 16.75 -19.65
N ASP A 39 -13.21 17.07 -20.84
CA ASP A 39 -13.98 17.05 -22.10
C ASP A 39 -13.95 15.68 -22.80
N LYS A 40 -13.43 14.64 -22.14
CA LYS A 40 -13.34 13.29 -22.71
C LYS A 40 -14.41 12.38 -22.15
N ARG A 41 -15.12 11.71 -23.06
CA ARG A 41 -16.09 10.65 -22.78
C ARG A 41 -15.40 9.30 -23.01
N ILE A 42 -15.26 8.52 -21.94
CA ILE A 42 -14.66 7.18 -21.99
C ILE A 42 -15.78 6.17 -21.85
N GLU A 43 -15.92 5.28 -22.83
CA GLU A 43 -16.84 4.15 -22.74
C GLU A 43 -16.32 3.10 -21.75
N GLY A 44 -17.22 2.54 -20.95
CA GLY A 44 -16.90 1.45 -20.06
C GLY A 44 -18.12 0.77 -19.49
N VAL A 45 -17.87 -0.15 -18.56
CA VAL A 45 -18.89 -0.97 -17.92
C VAL A 45 -18.68 -0.92 -16.41
N VAL A 46 -19.77 -0.76 -15.67
CA VAL A 46 -19.77 -0.96 -14.21
C VAL A 46 -20.34 -2.33 -13.91
N HIS A 47 -19.47 -3.21 -13.43
CA HIS A 47 -19.83 -4.52 -12.91
C HIS A 47 -20.26 -4.37 -11.46
N ALA A 48 -21.51 -4.71 -11.17
CA ALA A 48 -22.09 -4.69 -9.85
C ALA A 48 -22.18 -6.12 -9.31
N MET A 49 -21.47 -6.38 -8.21
CA MET A 49 -21.49 -7.67 -7.52
C MET A 49 -22.15 -7.51 -6.15
N PRO A 50 -23.23 -8.24 -5.84
CA PRO A 50 -23.87 -8.19 -4.53
C PRO A 50 -22.96 -8.83 -3.47
N LEU A 51 -22.91 -8.22 -2.30
CA LEU A 51 -22.22 -8.80 -1.15
C LEU A 51 -23.08 -9.89 -0.50
N PRO A 52 -22.48 -10.94 0.08
CA PRO A 52 -23.21 -11.88 0.93
C PRO A 52 -23.99 -11.15 2.03
N PRO A 53 -25.18 -11.65 2.45
CA PRO A 53 -26.08 -10.93 3.36
C PRO A 53 -25.40 -10.41 4.64
N GLU A 54 -24.54 -11.22 5.26
CA GLU A 54 -23.79 -10.86 6.45
C GLU A 54 -22.79 -9.72 6.20
N GLN A 55 -22.03 -9.80 5.11
CA GLN A 55 -21.07 -8.78 4.71
C GLN A 55 -21.78 -7.47 4.33
N ALA A 56 -22.91 -7.57 3.64
CA ALA A 56 -23.75 -6.42 3.29
C ALA A 56 -24.31 -5.73 4.55
N ALA A 57 -24.77 -6.51 5.54
CA ALA A 57 -25.23 -5.98 6.82
C ALA A 57 -24.09 -5.28 7.59
N GLN A 58 -22.90 -5.89 7.62
CA GLN A 58 -21.72 -5.30 8.24
C GLN A 58 -21.30 -4.00 7.53
N ALA A 59 -21.31 -3.98 6.19
CA ALA A 59 -21.00 -2.80 5.39
C ALA A 59 -22.00 -1.66 5.68
N ARG A 60 -23.31 -1.95 5.73
CA ARG A 60 -24.34 -0.99 6.14
C ARG A 60 -24.12 -0.45 7.56
N ARG A 61 -23.76 -1.30 8.53
CA ARG A 61 -23.43 -0.86 9.91
C ARG A 61 -22.23 0.09 9.91
N LYS A 62 -21.15 -0.25 9.21
CA LYS A 62 -19.96 0.59 9.05
C LYS A 62 -20.30 1.92 8.38
N ALA A 63 -21.17 1.92 7.37
CA ALA A 63 -21.63 3.14 6.70
C ALA A 63 -22.41 4.07 7.65
N LYS A 64 -23.32 3.51 8.47
CA LYS A 64 -24.04 4.26 9.52
C LYS A 64 -23.08 4.86 10.55
N GLN A 65 -22.11 4.07 11.04
CA GLN A 65 -21.12 4.54 12.00
C GLN A 65 -20.29 5.70 11.43
N ARG A 66 -19.72 5.55 10.23
CA ARG A 66 -18.96 6.61 9.55
C ARG A 66 -19.77 7.88 9.29
N ALA A 67 -21.08 7.76 9.13
CA ALA A 67 -21.96 8.92 9.00
C ALA A 67 -22.12 9.61 10.36
N ARG A 68 -22.41 8.84 11.42
CA ARG A 68 -22.54 9.33 12.79
C ARG A 68 -21.27 10.01 13.31
N ASP A 69 -20.10 9.42 13.06
CA ASP A 69 -18.80 10.00 13.43
C ASP A 69 -18.55 11.36 12.77
N LYS A 70 -19.26 11.66 11.69
CA LYS A 70 -19.23 12.93 10.95
C LYS A 70 -20.46 13.81 11.21
N GLY A 71 -21.26 13.51 12.24
CA GLY A 71 -22.45 14.27 12.60
C GLY A 71 -23.60 14.21 11.59
N ARG A 72 -23.67 13.17 10.74
CA ARG A 72 -24.68 13.03 9.68
C ARG A 72 -25.36 11.66 9.69
N THR A 73 -26.53 11.57 9.05
CA THR A 73 -27.23 10.30 8.83
C THR A 73 -26.90 9.73 7.45
N ALA A 74 -26.68 8.41 7.37
CA ALA A 74 -26.45 7.75 6.10
C ALA A 74 -27.74 7.73 5.26
N SER A 75 -27.69 8.23 4.03
CA SER A 75 -28.83 8.20 3.10
C SER A 75 -29.23 6.77 2.72
N GLN A 76 -30.50 6.58 2.32
CA GLN A 76 -31.00 5.29 1.82
C GLN A 76 -30.16 4.79 0.63
N LYS A 77 -29.85 5.67 -0.33
CA LYS A 77 -28.93 5.40 -1.44
C LYS A 77 -27.60 4.82 -1.00
N THR A 78 -26.97 5.44 0.00
CA THR A 78 -25.67 4.97 0.53
C THR A 78 -25.79 3.59 1.18
N LEU A 79 -26.85 3.34 1.93
CA LEU A 79 -27.07 2.04 2.57
C LEU A 79 -27.37 0.93 1.56
N MET A 80 -28.13 1.25 0.50
CA MET A 80 -28.39 0.34 -0.61
C MET A 80 -27.09 -0.02 -1.32
N LEU A 81 -26.32 0.98 -1.75
CA LEU A 81 -25.04 0.77 -2.45
C LEU A 81 -23.97 0.11 -1.56
N SER A 82 -24.04 0.24 -0.24
CA SER A 82 -23.13 -0.45 0.69
C SER A 82 -23.27 -1.98 0.65
N GLY A 83 -24.36 -2.50 0.08
CA GLY A 83 -24.54 -3.94 -0.14
C GLY A 83 -23.86 -4.47 -1.40
N TRP A 84 -23.16 -3.63 -2.17
CA TRP A 84 -22.62 -3.97 -3.48
C TRP A 84 -21.15 -3.59 -3.59
N VAL A 85 -20.42 -4.35 -4.41
CA VAL A 85 -19.11 -3.97 -4.93
C VAL A 85 -19.31 -3.51 -6.37
N LEU A 86 -18.97 -2.25 -6.65
CA LEU A 86 -19.08 -1.65 -7.97
C LEU A 86 -17.69 -1.46 -8.57
N ILE A 87 -17.45 -2.07 -9.72
CA ILE A 87 -16.15 -2.07 -10.40
C ILE A 87 -16.33 -1.48 -11.79
N PHE A 88 -15.71 -0.34 -12.05
CA PHE A 88 -15.64 0.23 -13.40
C PHE A 88 -14.46 -0.37 -14.17
N THR A 89 -14.68 -0.75 -15.42
CA THR A 89 -13.65 -1.21 -16.36
C THR A 89 -13.95 -0.74 -17.77
N SER A 90 -12.91 -0.57 -18.60
CA SER A 90 -13.05 -0.36 -20.04
C SER A 90 -13.07 -1.68 -20.83
N LEU A 91 -12.97 -2.83 -20.14
CA LEU A 91 -13.09 -4.14 -20.77
C LEU A 91 -14.54 -4.37 -21.21
N PRO A 92 -14.76 -4.81 -22.46
CA PRO A 92 -16.08 -5.23 -22.91
C PRO A 92 -16.59 -6.42 -22.10
N GLU A 93 -17.90 -6.45 -21.83
CA GLU A 93 -18.57 -7.57 -21.19
C GLU A 93 -18.44 -8.88 -21.99
N ALA A 94 -18.28 -8.78 -23.32
CA ALA A 94 -18.02 -9.91 -24.20
C ALA A 94 -16.70 -10.64 -23.89
N LEU A 95 -15.75 -10.01 -23.19
CA LEU A 95 -14.47 -10.64 -22.84
C LEU A 95 -14.51 -11.33 -21.46
N LEU A 96 -15.13 -10.70 -20.46
CA LEU A 96 -15.16 -11.20 -19.09
C LEU A 96 -16.50 -10.87 -18.45
N ASP A 97 -17.10 -11.88 -17.81
CA ASP A 97 -18.33 -11.72 -17.05
C ASP A 97 -18.11 -10.98 -15.71
N THR A 98 -19.20 -10.52 -15.10
CA THR A 98 -19.19 -9.78 -13.83
C THR A 98 -18.47 -10.54 -12.71
N LYS A 99 -18.62 -11.86 -12.63
CA LYS A 99 -17.96 -12.68 -11.61
C LYS A 99 -16.45 -12.72 -11.82
N SER A 100 -15.98 -12.94 -13.04
CA SER A 100 -14.54 -12.95 -13.36
C SER A 100 -13.91 -11.58 -13.13
N ILE A 101 -14.59 -10.49 -13.48
CA ILE A 101 -14.14 -9.13 -13.15
C ILE A 101 -14.04 -8.93 -11.64
N ALA A 102 -15.01 -9.40 -10.87
CA ALA A 102 -14.96 -9.32 -9.41
C ALA A 102 -13.76 -10.08 -8.83
N GLU A 103 -13.51 -11.30 -9.28
CA GLU A 103 -12.34 -12.08 -8.84
C GLU A 103 -11.01 -11.45 -9.26
N LEU A 104 -10.92 -10.92 -10.49
CA LEU A 104 -9.76 -10.16 -10.94
C LEU A 104 -9.53 -8.92 -10.08
N TYR A 105 -10.60 -8.19 -9.74
CA TYR A 105 -10.51 -7.02 -8.87
C TYR A 105 -10.04 -7.38 -7.46
N ARG A 106 -10.41 -8.56 -6.95
CA ARG A 106 -9.91 -9.04 -5.64
C ARG A 106 -8.40 -9.09 -5.65
N VAL A 107 -7.76 -9.60 -6.71
CA VAL A 107 -6.30 -9.72 -6.84
C VAL A 107 -5.54 -8.41 -6.59
N ARG A 108 -6.17 -7.24 -6.70
CA ARG A 108 -5.56 -5.94 -6.36
C ARG A 108 -4.79 -5.94 -5.03
N TRP A 109 -5.21 -6.76 -4.05
CA TRP A 109 -4.49 -6.95 -2.78
C TRP A 109 -3.01 -7.37 -2.93
N GLN A 110 -2.63 -7.99 -4.06
CA GLN A 110 -1.23 -8.28 -4.40
C GLN A 110 -0.36 -7.02 -4.42
N VAL A 111 -0.88 -5.90 -4.92
CA VAL A 111 -0.16 -4.63 -4.94
C VAL A 111 0.11 -4.14 -3.51
N GLU A 112 -0.87 -4.28 -2.63
CA GLU A 112 -0.72 -3.92 -1.21
C GLU A 112 0.34 -4.78 -0.52
N LEU A 113 0.41 -6.08 -0.83
CA LEU A 113 1.48 -6.95 -0.32
C LEU A 113 2.86 -6.50 -0.79
N VAL A 114 3.00 -6.13 -2.08
CA VAL A 114 4.28 -5.63 -2.61
C VAL A 114 4.68 -4.36 -1.87
N ILE A 115 3.75 -3.40 -1.72
CA ILE A 115 4.01 -2.16 -0.97
C ILE A 115 4.39 -2.48 0.48
N LYS A 116 3.66 -3.38 1.14
CA LYS A 116 3.96 -3.82 2.53
C LYS A 116 5.35 -4.42 2.64
N ARG A 117 5.78 -5.21 1.65
CA ARG A 117 7.12 -5.79 1.58
C ARG A 117 8.20 -4.72 1.43
N LEU A 118 8.00 -3.76 0.54
CA LEU A 118 8.94 -2.65 0.36
C LEU A 118 9.07 -1.80 1.63
N LYS A 119 7.95 -1.48 2.28
CA LYS A 119 7.94 -0.76 3.56
C LYS A 119 8.70 -1.54 4.63
N SER A 120 8.39 -2.82 4.81
CA SER A 120 8.98 -3.59 5.91
C SER A 120 10.43 -4.01 5.71
N LEU A 121 10.88 -4.26 4.47
CA LEU A 121 12.24 -4.77 4.21
C LEU A 121 13.22 -3.67 3.82
N LEU A 122 12.72 -2.60 3.22
CA LEU A 122 13.52 -1.49 2.70
C LEU A 122 13.22 -0.16 3.38
N ASP A 123 12.25 -0.06 4.28
CA ASP A 123 11.89 1.20 4.95
C ASP A 123 11.64 2.34 3.95
N ILE A 124 10.96 2.03 2.84
CA ILE A 124 10.75 3.00 1.74
C ILE A 124 9.88 4.19 2.17
N ASP A 125 9.06 4.01 3.21
CA ASP A 125 8.20 5.02 3.83
C ASP A 125 8.87 5.77 5.00
N ARG A 126 10.13 5.45 5.34
CA ARG A 126 10.87 6.04 6.46
C ARG A 126 12.18 6.69 5.99
N LEU A 127 12.10 7.47 4.93
CA LEU A 127 13.26 8.17 4.38
C LEU A 127 13.81 9.20 5.37
N ARG A 128 15.13 9.20 5.58
CA ARG A 128 15.85 10.22 6.37
C ARG A 128 16.18 11.43 5.51
N ALA A 129 15.17 11.99 4.86
CA ALA A 129 15.28 13.15 3.98
C ALA A 129 14.04 14.04 4.14
N ARG A 130 14.17 15.32 3.79
CA ARG A 130 13.00 16.22 3.72
C ARG A 130 12.14 15.83 2.52
N LYS A 131 10.82 15.98 2.67
CA LYS A 131 9.88 15.81 1.57
C LYS A 131 10.29 16.71 0.41
N ASP A 132 10.18 16.21 -0.83
CA ASP A 132 10.46 16.93 -2.07
C ASP A 132 11.91 17.43 -2.21
N SER A 133 12.86 16.84 -1.47
CA SER A 133 14.29 17.12 -1.62
C SER A 133 14.98 16.14 -2.57
N LYS A 134 16.04 16.59 -3.25
CA LYS A 134 16.89 15.71 -4.08
C LYS A 134 17.42 14.49 -3.33
N LEU A 135 17.64 14.61 -2.02
CA LEU A 135 18.06 13.49 -1.17
C LEU A 135 16.93 12.44 -0.99
N ALA A 136 15.68 12.89 -0.90
CA ALA A 136 14.53 11.98 -0.85
C ALA A 136 14.39 11.23 -2.18
N ASP A 137 14.57 11.92 -3.31
CA ASP A 137 14.58 11.29 -4.63
C ASP A 137 15.70 10.26 -4.72
N LEU A 138 16.94 10.63 -4.35
CA LEU A 138 18.07 9.71 -4.36
C LEU A 138 17.80 8.45 -3.53
N TYR A 139 17.28 8.61 -2.30
CA TYR A 139 16.90 7.47 -1.47
C TYR A 139 15.80 6.61 -2.09
N LEU A 140 14.78 7.23 -2.68
CA LEU A 140 13.69 6.51 -3.30
C LEU A 140 14.18 5.71 -4.52
N HIS A 141 14.94 6.34 -5.41
CA HIS A 141 15.53 5.69 -6.58
C HIS A 141 16.47 4.56 -6.18
N GLY A 142 17.34 4.77 -5.19
CA GLY A 142 18.24 3.73 -4.68
C GLY A 142 17.48 2.53 -4.10
N LYS A 143 16.42 2.76 -3.31
CA LYS A 143 15.59 1.69 -2.75
C LYS A 143 14.77 0.97 -3.83
N LEU A 144 14.25 1.68 -4.83
CA LEU A 144 13.54 1.09 -5.97
C LEU A 144 14.47 0.28 -6.87
N LEU A 145 15.69 0.75 -7.10
CA LEU A 145 16.72 -0.01 -7.82
C LEU A 145 17.08 -1.29 -7.05
N PHE A 146 17.32 -1.18 -5.74
CA PHE A 146 17.57 -2.33 -4.88
C PHE A 146 16.41 -3.34 -4.94
N ALA A 147 15.17 -2.85 -4.90
CA ALA A 147 13.96 -3.66 -5.03
C ALA A 147 13.90 -4.39 -6.38
N ALA A 148 14.18 -3.70 -7.49
CA ALA A 148 14.20 -4.27 -8.82
C ALA A 148 15.30 -5.34 -8.98
N VAL A 149 16.50 -5.07 -8.47
CA VAL A 149 17.63 -6.03 -8.50
C VAL A 149 17.29 -7.27 -7.66
N THR A 150 16.74 -7.09 -6.46
CA THR A 150 16.30 -8.18 -5.59
C THR A 150 15.24 -9.05 -6.29
N GLN A 151 14.23 -8.42 -6.91
CA GLN A 151 13.20 -9.13 -7.67
C GLN A 151 13.80 -9.92 -8.83
N LYS A 152 14.71 -9.32 -9.60
CA LYS A 152 15.34 -9.95 -10.76
C LYS A 152 16.19 -11.15 -10.36
N ILE A 153 16.94 -11.06 -9.26
CA ILE A 153 17.72 -12.18 -8.71
C ILE A 153 16.77 -13.29 -8.21
N ALA A 154 15.69 -12.91 -7.53
CA ALA A 154 14.68 -13.86 -7.05
C ALA A 154 14.06 -14.64 -8.21
N GLN A 155 13.64 -13.95 -9.27
CA GLN A 155 13.09 -14.57 -10.48
C GLN A 155 14.11 -15.45 -11.20
N ARG A 156 15.38 -15.06 -11.27
CA ARG A 156 16.41 -15.87 -11.92
C ARG A 156 16.73 -17.16 -11.15
N ARG A 157 16.90 -17.07 -9.84
CA ARG A 157 17.27 -18.22 -9.00
C ARG A 157 16.10 -19.16 -8.71
N PHE A 158 14.90 -18.60 -8.59
CA PHE A 158 13.72 -19.32 -8.16
C PHE A 158 12.58 -19.19 -9.18
N GLY A 159 12.85 -18.96 -10.47
CA GLY A 159 11.81 -18.68 -11.47
C GLY A 159 10.71 -19.74 -11.57
N ARG A 160 11.06 -21.03 -11.41
CA ARG A 160 10.10 -22.15 -11.35
C ARG A 160 9.27 -22.19 -10.06
N ALA A 161 9.73 -21.49 -9.03
CA ALA A 161 9.21 -21.48 -7.68
C ALA A 161 8.58 -20.11 -7.33
N ALA A 162 8.84 -19.09 -8.16
CA ALA A 162 8.28 -17.77 -8.09
C ALA A 162 6.82 -17.89 -8.51
N THR A 163 5.93 -17.79 -7.52
CA THR A 163 4.51 -18.04 -7.71
C THR A 163 3.93 -17.05 -8.72
N THR A 164 3.58 -17.55 -9.88
CA THR A 164 2.67 -16.87 -10.80
C THR A 164 1.26 -16.94 -10.21
N MET A 165 0.36 -16.06 -10.67
CA MET A 165 -1.00 -15.98 -10.12
C MET A 165 -1.96 -17.04 -10.68
N ASP A 166 -1.50 -17.80 -11.66
CA ASP A 166 -2.19 -18.86 -12.39
C ASP A 166 -1.97 -20.27 -11.79
N GLY A 167 -1.20 -20.38 -10.70
CA GLY A 167 -0.90 -21.65 -10.05
C GLY A 167 -0.82 -21.57 -8.52
N ASP A 168 -0.71 -22.75 -7.90
CA ASP A 168 -0.64 -22.88 -6.44
C ASP A 168 0.62 -22.22 -5.87
N ARG A 169 0.42 -21.47 -4.78
CA ARG A 169 1.48 -20.70 -4.14
C ARG A 169 2.31 -21.60 -3.22
N SER A 170 3.38 -22.18 -3.76
CA SER A 170 4.30 -23.04 -3.01
C SER A 170 5.28 -22.27 -2.12
N ILE A 171 5.60 -20.99 -2.43
CA ILE A 171 6.64 -20.22 -1.72
C ILE A 171 6.12 -18.89 -1.19
N THR A 172 6.52 -18.58 0.04
CA THR A 172 6.33 -17.25 0.61
C THR A 172 7.33 -16.26 0.00
N HIS A 173 6.84 -15.43 -0.94
CA HIS A 173 7.58 -14.30 -1.53
C HIS A 173 8.36 -13.44 -0.52
N TRP A 174 7.85 -13.32 0.70
CA TRP A 174 8.50 -12.57 1.78
C TRP A 174 9.82 -13.17 2.24
N ARG A 175 9.85 -14.50 2.50
CA ARG A 175 11.06 -15.20 2.95
C ARG A 175 12.12 -15.16 1.87
N LEU A 176 11.73 -15.47 0.63
CA LEU A 176 12.58 -15.39 -0.54
C LEU A 176 13.24 -14.01 -0.70
N TRP A 177 12.43 -12.95 -0.67
CA TRP A 177 12.95 -11.58 -0.77
C TRP A 177 13.87 -11.22 0.38
N ARG A 178 13.52 -11.60 1.61
CA ARG A 178 14.35 -11.29 2.78
C ARG A 178 15.72 -11.93 2.67
N THR A 179 15.79 -13.20 2.25
CA THR A 179 17.06 -13.91 2.05
C THR A 179 17.94 -13.19 1.03
N ILE A 180 17.41 -12.94 -0.17
CA ILE A 180 18.17 -12.28 -1.25
C ILE A 180 18.55 -10.85 -0.86
N ALA A 181 17.65 -10.09 -0.25
CA ALA A 181 17.96 -8.73 0.20
C ALA A 181 19.09 -8.72 1.25
N ASN A 182 19.12 -9.70 2.15
CA ASN A 182 20.20 -9.81 3.13
C ASN A 182 21.55 -10.15 2.46
N GLU A 183 21.56 -11.05 1.48
CA GLU A 183 22.78 -11.36 0.70
C GLU A 183 23.30 -10.13 -0.05
N ILE A 184 22.42 -9.38 -0.73
CA ILE A 184 22.83 -8.15 -1.43
C ILE A 184 23.36 -7.11 -0.43
N LYS A 185 22.70 -6.92 0.72
CA LYS A 185 23.16 -6.00 1.77
C LYS A 185 24.54 -6.40 2.30
N ALA A 186 24.77 -7.69 2.52
CA ALA A 186 26.07 -8.21 2.94
C ALA A 186 27.16 -7.95 1.88
N GLY A 187 26.87 -8.24 0.61
CA GLY A 187 27.78 -7.97 -0.50
C GLY A 187 28.10 -6.48 -0.65
N LEU A 188 27.10 -5.61 -0.58
CA LEU A 188 27.32 -4.15 -0.60
C LEU A 188 28.17 -3.68 0.57
N THR A 189 27.95 -4.22 1.77
CA THR A 189 28.77 -3.87 2.95
C THR A 189 30.22 -4.31 2.78
N ALA A 190 30.46 -5.46 2.15
CA ALA A 190 31.80 -5.95 1.86
C ALA A 190 32.51 -5.12 0.77
N CYS A 191 31.80 -4.75 -0.30
CA CYS A 191 32.37 -3.95 -1.40
C CYS A 191 32.52 -2.46 -1.03
N PHE A 192 31.69 -1.95 -0.13
CA PHE A 192 31.66 -0.55 0.28
C PHE A 192 31.76 -0.44 1.81
N PRO A 193 32.95 -0.74 2.38
CA PRO A 193 33.16 -0.63 3.82
C PRO A 193 33.00 0.82 4.30
N LYS A 194 32.71 1.00 5.59
CA LYS A 194 32.55 2.32 6.19
C LYS A 194 33.81 3.15 5.97
N ASN A 195 33.64 4.30 5.33
CA ASN A 195 34.74 5.24 5.15
C ASN A 195 34.91 6.06 6.44
N LYS A 196 36.06 5.89 7.10
CA LYS A 196 36.39 6.57 8.36
C LYS A 196 36.29 8.10 8.26
N ARG A 197 36.46 8.67 7.06
CA ARG A 197 36.31 10.12 6.80
C ARG A 197 34.93 10.66 7.19
N PHE A 198 33.88 9.85 7.10
CA PHE A 198 32.50 10.28 7.34
C PHE A 198 31.94 9.75 8.68
N ILE A 199 32.81 9.39 9.63
CA ILE A 199 32.37 8.77 10.89
C ILE A 199 31.43 9.68 11.69
N ASP A 200 31.72 10.98 11.74
CA ASP A 200 30.89 11.95 12.48
C ASP A 200 29.53 12.15 11.80
N ASP A 201 29.50 12.19 10.46
CA ASP A 201 28.26 12.24 9.70
C ASP A 201 27.41 10.97 9.89
N HIS A 202 28.05 9.80 10.00
CA HIS A 202 27.38 8.55 10.33
C HIS A 202 26.77 8.61 11.73
N VAL A 203 27.52 9.06 12.74
CA VAL A 203 27.02 9.21 14.11
C VAL A 203 25.83 10.18 14.13
N LYS A 204 25.97 11.35 13.50
CA LYS A 204 24.91 12.35 13.38
C LYS A 204 23.65 11.80 12.71
N SER A 205 23.80 10.98 11.67
CA SER A 205 22.66 10.30 11.05
C SER A 205 21.99 9.35 12.04
N LEU A 206 22.76 8.57 12.81
CA LEU A 206 22.24 7.60 13.78
C LEU A 206 21.56 8.24 14.99
N CYS A 207 21.87 9.50 15.32
CA CYS A 207 21.21 10.23 16.39
C CYS A 207 19.68 10.27 16.22
N GLU A 208 18.96 10.21 17.35
CA GLU A 208 17.52 10.41 17.35
C GLU A 208 17.17 11.81 16.82
N ARG A 209 16.04 11.93 16.14
CA ARG A 209 15.50 13.25 15.78
C ARG A 209 15.21 14.05 17.07
N PRO A 210 15.35 15.38 17.06
CA PRO A 210 14.99 16.21 18.21
C PRO A 210 13.59 15.85 18.74
N ARG A 211 13.52 15.46 20.01
CA ARG A 211 12.28 15.05 20.69
C ARG A 211 11.96 16.01 21.83
N LYS A 212 10.67 16.16 22.15
CA LYS A 212 10.22 16.98 23.28
C LYS A 212 10.75 16.45 24.63
N ARG A 213 10.91 15.12 24.75
CA ARG A 213 11.54 14.48 25.93
C ARG A 213 13.01 14.25 25.62
N LYS A 214 13.91 14.84 26.42
CA LYS A 214 15.35 14.56 26.34
C LYS A 214 15.62 13.11 26.76
N LEU A 215 16.59 12.48 26.10
CA LEU A 215 17.12 11.19 26.57
C LEU A 215 17.73 11.39 27.96
N GLN A 216 17.50 10.42 28.84
CA GLN A 216 18.04 10.46 30.20
C GLN A 216 19.55 10.20 30.13
N GLY A 217 20.33 11.10 30.72
CA GLY A 217 21.73 10.85 31.04
C GLY A 217 21.87 10.36 32.48
N LEU A 218 23.05 9.85 32.82
CA LEU A 218 23.40 9.64 34.22
C LEU A 218 23.44 11.00 34.94
N PRO A 219 22.98 11.09 36.20
CA PRO A 219 23.16 12.30 37.01
C PRO A 219 24.64 12.64 37.15
N ASP A 220 24.97 13.93 37.26
CA ASP A 220 26.36 14.43 37.34
C ASP A 220 27.17 13.71 38.44
N ARG A 221 26.55 13.48 39.60
CA ARG A 221 27.20 12.75 40.71
C ARG A 221 27.60 11.32 40.37
N VAL A 222 26.82 10.64 39.52
CA VAL A 222 27.15 9.27 39.07
C VAL A 222 28.28 9.30 38.06
N LEU A 223 28.34 10.33 37.19
CA LEU A 223 29.44 10.53 36.27
C LEU A 223 30.75 10.81 37.00
N GLU A 224 30.72 11.68 38.02
CA GLU A 224 31.88 11.96 38.89
C GLU A 224 32.44 10.68 39.51
N LEU A 225 31.58 9.87 40.13
CA LEU A 225 32.00 8.60 40.75
C LEU A 225 32.61 7.62 39.74
N ILE A 226 32.09 7.58 38.51
CA ILE A 226 32.68 6.74 37.44
C ILE A 226 34.06 7.25 37.03
N ILE A 227 34.25 8.57 36.94
CA ILE A 227 35.54 9.19 36.60
C ILE A 227 36.57 8.94 37.70
N GLU A 228 36.18 9.18 38.96
CA GLU A 228 37.00 8.91 40.16
C GLU A 228 37.39 7.42 40.22
N GLY A 229 36.43 6.51 40.03
CA GLY A 229 36.67 5.07 40.01
C GLY A 229 37.64 4.62 38.91
N ARG A 230 37.51 5.18 37.70
CA ARG A 230 38.43 4.91 36.58
C ARG A 230 39.84 5.45 36.84
N GLY A 231 39.97 6.62 37.46
CA GLY A 231 41.26 7.18 37.88
C GLY A 231 41.96 6.37 38.96
N GLY A 232 41.20 5.67 39.81
CA GLY A 232 41.69 4.76 40.85
C GLY A 232 41.90 3.31 40.42
N GLY A 233 41.80 2.98 39.12
CA GLY A 233 42.03 1.64 38.59
C GLY A 233 40.85 0.66 38.71
N VAL A 234 39.67 1.12 39.15
CA VAL A 234 38.45 0.30 39.20
C VAL A 234 37.71 0.41 37.87
N SER A 235 37.74 -0.65 37.07
CA SER A 235 36.94 -0.74 35.85
C SER A 235 35.53 -1.21 36.19
N LEU A 236 34.57 -0.29 36.24
CA LEU A 236 33.15 -0.62 36.17
C LEU A 236 32.83 -0.96 34.70
N ALA A 237 32.84 -2.26 34.39
CA ALA A 237 32.35 -2.82 33.13
C ALA A 237 30.81 -2.80 33.07
#